data_AF-A0A9X0TMH8-F1
#
_entry.id   AF-A0A9X0TMH8-F1
#
_cell.length_a   1.000
_cell.length_b   1.000
_cell.length_c   1.000
_cell.angle_alpha   90.00
_cell.angle_beta   90.00
_cell.angle_gamma   90.00
#
_symmetry.space_group_name_H-M   'P 1'
#
loop_
_entity.id
_entity.type
_entity.pdbx_description
1 polymer ?
#
loop_
_entity_poly.entity_id
_entity_poly.type
_entity_poly.pdbx_seq_one_letter_code
_entity_poly.pdbx_strand_id
1 'polypeptide(L)'
;MLPLEVKQINRMTLDDDSNDEVLQDLIVFYKGIAEEYCNKTFTEPYPFGVKKFIAESIKYGTTGNISSRSMGTVSYSFVTDLPQSAYKNLRPLRQLRW
;
A
#
# COMPACT_ATOMS: atom_id res chain seq x y z
N MET A 1 2.52 8.68 6.29
CA MET A 1 3.38 8.34 5.13
C MET A 1 2.86 9.24 4.05
N LEU A 2 3.75 10.00 3.44
CA LEU A 2 3.35 10.93 2.40
C LEU A 2 3.23 10.18 1.06
N PRO A 3 2.35 10.60 0.15
CA PRO A 3 2.24 10.01 -1.20
C PRO A 3 3.57 10.07 -1.94
N LEU A 4 4.36 11.12 -1.70
CA LEU A 4 5.73 11.25 -2.19
C LEU A 4 6.64 10.08 -1.79
N GLU A 5 6.55 9.59 -0.55
CA GLU A 5 7.35 8.45 -0.09
C GLU A 5 6.99 7.17 -0.86
N VAL A 6 5.70 6.99 -1.19
CA VAL A 6 5.24 5.85 -2.01
C VAL A 6 5.78 5.97 -3.43
N LYS A 7 5.70 7.16 -4.04
CA LYS A 7 6.24 7.42 -5.39
C LYS A 7 7.73 7.12 -5.46
N GLN A 8 8.50 7.55 -4.45
CA GLN A 8 9.94 7.28 -4.34
C GLN A 8 10.26 5.79 -4.26
N ILE A 9 9.54 5.04 -3.42
CA ILE A 9 9.77 3.59 -3.25
C ILE A 9 9.43 2.83 -4.54
N ASN A 10 8.35 3.22 -5.21
CA ASN A 10 7.87 2.55 -6.42
C ASN A 10 8.51 3.03 -7.72
N ARG A 11 9.42 4.03 -7.65
CA ARG A 11 10.02 4.69 -8.83
C ARG A 11 8.98 5.21 -9.82
N MET A 12 7.89 5.77 -9.30
CA MET A 12 6.87 6.45 -10.11
C MET A 12 7.33 7.86 -10.46
N THR A 13 6.70 8.49 -11.46
CA THR A 13 6.95 9.89 -11.81
C THR A 13 6.60 10.78 -10.62
N LEU A 14 7.58 11.55 -10.15
CA LEU A 14 7.47 12.38 -8.95
C LEU A 14 6.65 13.66 -9.23
N ASP A 15 6.63 14.11 -10.48
CA ASP A 15 6.07 15.39 -10.91
C ASP A 15 4.56 15.35 -11.26
N ASP A 16 3.91 14.18 -11.14
CA ASP A 16 2.47 14.04 -11.42
C ASP A 16 1.67 14.06 -10.12
N ASP A 17 1.03 15.19 -9.82
CA ASP A 17 0.19 15.40 -8.63
C ASP A 17 -1.26 14.93 -8.83
N SER A 18 -1.64 14.53 -10.05
CA SER A 18 -3.04 14.23 -10.42
C SER A 18 -3.64 13.06 -9.62
N ASN A 19 -2.79 12.20 -9.06
CA ASN A 19 -3.19 10.96 -8.39
C ASN A 19 -2.92 10.98 -6.88
N ASP A 20 -2.52 12.13 -6.31
CA ASP A 20 -2.11 12.18 -4.91
C ASP A 20 -3.25 11.94 -3.92
N GLU A 21 -4.46 12.41 -4.24
CA GLU A 21 -5.65 12.13 -3.42
C GLU A 21 -5.96 10.63 -3.37
N VAL A 22 -5.89 9.95 -4.52
CA VAL A 22 -6.11 8.49 -4.61
C VAL A 22 -5.03 7.73 -3.86
N LEU A 23 -3.77 8.15 -3.97
CA LEU A 23 -2.66 7.54 -3.23
C LEU A 23 -2.85 7.72 -1.72
N GLN A 24 -3.33 8.88 -1.27
CA GLN A 24 -3.63 9.17 0.13
C GLN A 24 -4.68 8.19 0.66
N ASP A 25 -5.79 8.00 -0.06
CA ASP A 25 -6.85 7.07 0.32
C ASP A 25 -6.36 5.62 0.37
N LEU A 26 -5.56 5.20 -0.61
CA LEU A 26 -4.94 3.87 -0.63
C LEU A 26 -4.00 3.67 0.56
N ILE A 27 -3.22 4.68 0.94
CA ILE A 27 -2.33 4.62 2.11
C ILE A 27 -3.15 4.40 3.39
N VAL A 28 -4.26 5.13 3.56
CA VAL A 28 -5.14 4.97 4.74
C VAL A 28 -5.76 3.57 4.78
N PHE A 29 -6.21 3.06 3.64
CA PHE A 29 -6.78 1.71 3.55
C PHE A 29 -5.75 0.62 3.89
N TYR A 30 -4.58 0.64 3.25
CA TYR A 30 -3.52 -0.35 3.50
C TYR A 30 -2.91 -0.24 4.90
N LYS A 31 -2.95 0.95 5.50
CA LYS A 31 -2.62 1.13 6.92
C LYS A 31 -3.58 0.31 7.79
N GLY A 32 -4.89 0.42 7.58
CA GLY A 32 -5.89 -0.34 8.35
C GLY A 32 -5.60 -1.85 8.32
N ILE A 33 -5.35 -2.39 7.13
CA ILE A 33 -4.98 -3.81 6.95
C ILE A 33 -3.70 -4.16 7.72
N ALA A 34 -2.69 -3.30 7.67
CA ALA A 34 -1.43 -3.54 8.39
C ALA A 34 -1.62 -3.51 9.92
N GLU A 35 -2.47 -2.62 10.43
CA GLU A 35 -2.79 -2.53 11.86
C GLU A 35 -3.57 -3.75 12.36
N GLU A 36 -4.57 -4.19 11.59
CA GLU A 36 -5.32 -5.43 11.86
C GLU A 36 -4.39 -6.65 11.84
N TYR A 37 -3.50 -6.74 10.86
CA TYR A 37 -2.56 -7.88 10.76
C TYR A 37 -1.53 -7.89 11.90
N CYS A 38 -1.01 -6.72 12.30
CA CYS A 38 -0.01 -6.61 13.36
C CYS A 38 -0.62 -6.56 14.77
N ASN A 39 -1.94 -6.43 14.89
CA ASN A 39 -2.66 -6.14 16.15
C ASN A 39 -2.09 -4.93 16.89
N LYS A 40 -1.61 -3.93 16.15
CA LYS A 40 -0.93 -2.76 16.72
C LYS A 40 -1.30 -1.54 15.89
N THR A 41 -1.57 -0.43 16.57
CA THR A 41 -1.73 0.88 15.92
C THR A 41 -0.36 1.46 15.58
N PHE A 42 -0.18 1.91 14.35
CA PHE A 42 1.03 2.59 13.92
C PHE A 42 0.78 4.10 13.85
N THR A 43 1.39 4.83 14.80
CA THR A 43 1.52 6.29 14.77
C THR A 43 2.75 6.69 13.98
N GLU A 44 2.72 7.86 13.33
CA GLU A 44 3.87 8.36 12.59
C GLU A 44 5.06 8.62 13.53
N PRO A 45 6.30 8.26 13.13
CA PRO A 45 6.70 7.71 11.83
C PRO A 45 6.49 6.19 11.69
N TYR A 46 5.99 5.77 10.52
CA TYR A 46 5.79 4.35 10.21
C TYR A 46 7.11 3.58 10.16
N PRO A 47 7.18 2.36 10.71
CA PRO A 47 8.33 1.47 10.53
C PRO A 47 8.56 1.17 9.04
N PHE A 48 9.82 0.97 8.67
CA PHE A 48 10.19 0.71 7.27
C PHE A 48 9.46 -0.50 6.66
N GLY A 49 9.21 -1.55 7.46
CA GLY A 49 8.44 -2.72 7.02
C GLY A 49 7.01 -2.39 6.61
N VAL A 50 6.34 -1.47 7.33
CA VAL A 50 4.98 -1.01 7.02
C VAL A 50 4.99 -0.13 5.77
N LYS A 51 5.96 0.79 5.65
CA LYS A 51 6.12 1.62 4.44
C LYS A 51 6.32 0.77 3.19
N LYS A 52 7.16 -0.27 3.29
CA LYS A 52 7.42 -1.20 2.19
C LYS A 52 6.18 -2.04 1.84
N PHE A 53 5.42 -2.48 2.84
CA PHE A 53 4.16 -3.20 2.63
C PHE A 53 3.13 -2.35 1.86
N ILE A 54 2.92 -1.10 2.29
CA ILE A 54 1.99 -0.18 1.63
C ILE A 54 2.43 0.07 0.18
N ALA A 55 3.71 0.34 -0.04
CA ALA A 55 4.24 0.57 -1.39
C ALA A 55 4.11 -0.66 -2.30
N GLU A 56 4.45 -1.86 -1.82
CA GLU A 56 4.27 -3.11 -2.57
C GLU A 56 2.81 -3.40 -2.88
N SER A 57 1.90 -3.08 -1.95
CA SER A 57 0.45 -3.25 -2.12
C SER A 57 -0.10 -2.34 -3.22
N ILE A 58 0.30 -1.07 -3.23
CA ILE A 58 -0.08 -0.10 -4.27
C ILE A 58 0.51 -0.49 -5.64
N LYS A 59 1.77 -0.96 -5.66
CA LYS A 59 2.40 -1.47 -6.88
C LYS A 59 1.66 -2.71 -7.43
N TYR A 60 1.20 -3.58 -6.54
CA TYR A 60 0.44 -4.76 -6.93
C TYR A 60 -0.94 -4.38 -7.48
N GLY A 61 -1.65 -3.43 -6.87
CA GLY A 61 -2.92 -2.92 -7.41
C GLY A 61 -2.80 -2.32 -8.81
N THR A 62 -1.69 -1.64 -9.08
CA THR A 62 -1.43 -1.02 -10.40
C THR A 62 -0.95 -2.01 -11.47
N THR A 63 -0.23 -3.06 -11.09
CA THR A 63 0.39 -4.03 -12.01
C THR A 63 -0.44 -5.32 -12.17
N GLY A 64 -1.17 -5.75 -11.14
CA GLY A 64 -1.84 -7.05 -11.09
C GLY A 64 -3.14 -7.13 -11.88
N ASN A 65 -3.82 -6.01 -12.13
CA ASN A 65 -5.10 -5.98 -12.84
C ASN A 65 -4.93 -5.77 -14.36
N ILE A 66 -4.03 -6.52 -15.01
CA ILE A 66 -3.87 -6.47 -16.48
C ILE A 66 -5.14 -7.00 -17.18
N SER A 67 -5.92 -7.84 -16.51
CA SER A 67 -7.13 -8.47 -17.04
C SER A 67 -8.36 -7.56 -17.16
N SER A 68 -8.33 -6.33 -16.64
CA SER A 68 -9.45 -5.35 -16.74
C SER A 68 -9.01 -3.95 -17.18
N ARG A 69 -7.89 -3.83 -17.90
CA ARG A 69 -7.52 -2.57 -18.55
C ARG A 69 -8.38 -2.36 -19.80
N SER A 70 -9.64 -1.96 -19.63
CA SER A 70 -10.38 -1.29 -20.71
C SER A 70 -9.92 0.17 -20.76
N MET A 71 -9.59 0.62 -21.97
CA MET A 71 -8.85 1.83 -22.29
C MET A 71 -9.69 3.11 -22.14
N GLY A 72 -10.25 3.38 -20.94
CA GLY A 72 -11.17 4.51 -20.72
C GLY A 72 -11.13 5.15 -19.34
N THR A 73 -10.92 4.40 -18.25
CA THR A 73 -10.76 4.96 -16.90
C THR A 73 -10.06 3.92 -16.04
N VAL A 74 -8.94 4.28 -15.38
CA VAL A 74 -8.26 3.37 -14.45
C VAL A 74 -9.10 3.32 -13.18
N SER A 75 -9.95 2.30 -13.07
CA SER A 75 -10.66 2.00 -11.82
C SER A 75 -9.64 1.48 -10.81
N TYR A 76 -9.18 2.34 -9.89
CA TYR A 76 -8.34 1.93 -8.75
C TYR A 76 -9.19 1.14 -7.76
N SER A 77 -9.30 -0.17 -7.99
CA SER A 77 -9.98 -1.07 -7.05
C SER A 77 -9.08 -1.36 -5.86
N PHE A 78 -9.64 -1.31 -4.64
CA PHE A 78 -8.96 -1.77 -3.43
C PHE A 78 -8.68 -3.27 -3.55
N VAL A 79 -7.41 -3.65 -3.73
CA VAL A 79 -7.03 -5.07 -3.80
C VAL A 79 -6.98 -5.63 -2.38
N THR A 80 -7.94 -6.49 -2.05
CA THR A 80 -8.04 -7.21 -0.79
C THR A 80 -7.13 -8.45 -0.76
N ASP A 81 -6.95 -9.10 -1.91
CA ASP A 81 -6.09 -10.29 -2.06
C ASP A 81 -4.64 -9.90 -2.35
N LEU A 82 -3.93 -9.54 -1.28
CA LEU A 82 -2.50 -9.22 -1.34
C LEU A 82 -1.65 -10.51 -1.30
N PRO A 83 -0.57 -10.60 -2.10
CA PRO A 83 0.30 -11.78 -2.09
C PRO A 83 0.99 -11.96 -0.73
N GLN A 84 1.19 -13.22 -0.32
CA GLN A 84 1.85 -13.56 0.95
C GLN A 84 3.26 -12.95 1.10
N SER A 85 3.91 -12.58 -0.01
CA SER A 85 5.20 -11.89 -0.02
C SER A 85 5.13 -10.53 0.66
N ALA A 86 4.06 -9.76 0.46
CA ALA A 86 3.90 -8.43 1.07
C ALA A 86 3.83 -8.56 2.60
N TYR A 87 3.06 -9.53 3.09
CA TYR A 87 2.93 -9.82 4.52
C TYR A 87 4.25 -10.27 5.19
N LYS A 88 5.26 -10.74 4.43
CA LYS A 88 6.58 -11.07 5.02
C LYS A 88 7.23 -9.86 5.68
N ASN A 89 7.02 -8.66 5.13
CA ASN A 89 7.56 -7.42 5.69
C ASN A 89 6.89 -7.04 7.03
N LEU A 90 5.65 -7.51 7.27
CA LEU A 90 4.87 -7.25 8.49
C LEU A 90 5.06 -8.31 9.58
N ARG A 91 5.50 -9.53 9.22
CA ARG A 91 5.76 -10.64 10.17
C ARG A 91 6.56 -10.25 11.43
N PRO A 92 7.68 -9.51 11.35
CA PRO A 92 8.46 -9.17 12.55
C PRO A 92 7.73 -8.19 13.49
N LEU A 93 6.74 -7.46 12.99
CA LEU A 93 5.98 -6.46 13.77
C LEU A 93 4.70 -7.04 14.37
N ARG A 94 4.37 -8.30 14.05
CA ARG A 94 3.13 -8.95 14.49
C ARG A 94 3.20 -9.33 15.95
N GLN A 95 2.29 -8.79 16.76
CA GLN A 95 2.10 -9.22 18.14
C GLN A 95 1.15 -10.42 18.20
N LEU A 96 1.52 -11.45 18.96
CA LEU A 96 0.62 -12.56 19.28
C LEU A 96 -0.47 -12.03 20.22
N ARG A 97 -1.74 -12.28 19.90
CA ARG A 97 -2.81 -12.21 20.89
C ARG A 97 -2.82 -13.53 21.65
N TRP A 98 -2.73 -13.45 22.97
CA TRP A 98 -3.04 -14.55 23.87
C TRP A 98 -4.51 -14.47 24.28
#